data_AF-A0A7Z8LF42-F1
#
_entry.id   AF-A0A7Z8LF42-F1
#
_cell.length_a   1.000
_cell.length_b   1.000
_cell.length_c   1.000
_cell.angle_alpha   90.00
_cell.angle_beta   90.00
_cell.angle_gamma   90.00
#
_symmetry.space_group_name_H-M   'P 1'
#
loop_
_entity.id
_entity.type
_entity.pdbx_description
1 polymer ?
#
loop_
_entity_poly.entity_id
_entity_poly.type
_entity_poly.pdbx_seq_one_letter_code
_entity_poly.pdbx_strand_id
1 'polypeptide(L)'
;MPHDQARRSPVKATEKQELRALSVDELREQAAAKREQLFRGRLSQAVEGQGLGMKGRVLRRDIARLETIIKEKSRSSESEKGHA
;
A
#
# COMPACT_ATOMS: atom_id res chain seq x y z
N MET A 1 19.73 -10.53 -14.42
CA MET A 1 18.46 -9.82 -14.20
C MET A 1 18.73 -8.62 -13.29
N PRO A 2 18.73 -7.38 -13.77
CA PRO A 2 19.01 -6.23 -12.90
C PRO A 2 17.84 -6.03 -11.93
N HIS A 3 18.15 -5.96 -10.64
CA HIS A 3 17.19 -5.75 -9.56
C HIS A 3 16.40 -4.46 -9.80
N ASP A 4 15.07 -4.57 -9.75
CA ASP A 4 14.04 -3.54 -9.91
C ASP A 4 14.08 -2.49 -8.77
N GLN A 5 15.22 -1.83 -8.57
CA GLN A 5 15.41 -0.82 -7.52
C GLN A 5 14.88 0.56 -7.97
N ALA A 6 14.83 0.82 -9.28
CA ALA A 6 14.44 2.10 -9.86
C ALA A 6 12.92 2.41 -9.82
N ARG A 7 12.07 1.45 -9.42
CA ARG A 7 10.61 1.66 -9.31
C ARG A 7 10.15 2.07 -7.91
N ARG A 8 11.03 2.13 -6.93
CA ARG A 8 10.71 2.64 -5.58
C ARG A 8 10.74 4.16 -5.64
N SER A 9 9.59 4.79 -5.81
CA SER A 9 9.46 6.23 -5.54
C SER A 9 9.92 6.46 -4.09
N PRO A 10 10.86 7.39 -3.85
CA PRO A 10 11.36 7.65 -2.51
C PRO A 10 10.25 8.34 -1.72
N VAL A 11 9.46 7.55 -1.01
CA VAL A 11 8.59 8.09 0.02
C VAL A 11 9.46 8.66 1.12
N LYS A 12 9.12 9.89 1.54
CA LYS A 12 9.86 10.60 2.58
C LYS A 12 9.96 9.72 3.82
N ALA A 13 11.10 9.74 4.48
CA ALA A 13 11.35 8.87 5.63
C ALA A 13 10.29 9.07 6.74
N THR A 14 9.78 10.29 6.88
CA THR A 14 8.70 10.68 7.80
C THR A 14 7.39 9.94 7.52
N GLU A 15 6.97 9.90 6.25
CA GLU A 15 5.71 9.27 5.83
C GLU A 15 5.72 7.75 6.05
N LYS A 16 6.89 7.09 5.99
CA LYS A 16 7.01 5.67 6.37
C LYS A 16 6.86 5.45 7.88
N GLN A 17 7.39 6.36 8.69
CA GLN A 17 7.29 6.27 10.15
C GLN A 17 5.86 6.51 10.61
N GLU A 18 5.18 7.49 10.01
CA GLU A 18 3.76 7.78 10.22
C GLU A 18 2.88 6.56 9.92
N LEU A 19 3.11 5.90 8.78
CA LEU A 19 2.37 4.67 8.45
C LEU A 19 2.63 3.52 9.44
N ARG A 20 3.81 3.46 10.06
CA ARG A 20 4.10 2.45 11.09
C ARG A 20 3.48 2.81 12.44
N ALA A 21 3.22 4.09 12.71
CA ALA A 21 2.55 4.54 13.93
C ALA A 21 1.05 4.19 13.94
N LEU A 22 0.40 4.15 12.78
CA LEU A 22 -1.03 3.80 12.63
C LEU A 22 -1.35 2.38 13.11
N SER A 23 -2.55 2.15 13.61
CA SER A 23 -3.04 0.82 13.98
C SER A 23 -3.24 -0.09 12.75
N VAL A 24 -3.35 -1.41 12.98
CA VAL A 24 -3.57 -2.37 11.89
C VAL A 24 -4.91 -2.11 11.18
N ASP A 25 -5.93 -1.71 11.93
CA ASP A 25 -7.27 -1.46 11.38
C ASP A 25 -7.30 -0.18 10.53
N GLU A 26 -6.66 0.90 10.99
CA GLU A 26 -6.49 2.12 10.18
C GLU A 26 -5.71 1.84 8.88
N LEU A 27 -4.67 0.99 8.95
CA LEU A 27 -3.92 0.59 7.75
C LEU A 27 -4.78 -0.20 6.76
N ARG A 28 -5.70 -1.04 7.27
CA ARG A 28 -6.66 -1.80 6.43
C ARG A 28 -7.68 -0.88 5.79
N GLU A 29 -8.22 0.08 6.54
CA GLU A 29 -9.17 1.08 6.02
C GLU A 29 -8.53 1.92 4.91
N GLN A 30 -7.30 2.41 5.13
CA GLN A 30 -6.56 3.14 4.10
C GLN A 30 -6.27 2.30 2.86
N ALA A 31 -5.94 1.02 3.04
CA ALA A 31 -5.73 0.10 1.92
C ALA A 31 -7.04 -0.13 1.13
N ALA A 32 -8.16 -0.28 1.83
CA ALA A 32 -9.47 -0.43 1.21
C ALA A 32 -9.88 0.82 0.41
N ALA A 33 -9.69 2.01 0.98
CA ALA A 33 -9.97 3.27 0.29
C ALA A 33 -9.13 3.44 -0.98
N LYS A 34 -7.84 3.10 -0.94
CA LYS A 34 -6.96 3.15 -2.12
C LYS A 34 -7.32 2.12 -3.19
N ARG A 35 -7.78 0.92 -2.78
CA ARG A 35 -8.29 -0.10 -3.72
C ARG A 35 -9.56 0.37 -4.41
N GLU A 36 -10.47 0.99 -3.68
CA GLU A 36 -11.71 1.57 -4.22
C GLU A 36 -11.40 2.67 -5.25
N GLN A 37 -10.50 3.59 -4.93
CA GLN A 37 -10.05 4.61 -5.89
C GLN A 37 -9.45 4.00 -7.16
N LEU A 38 -8.65 2.94 -7.00
CA LEU A 38 -8.06 2.23 -8.13
C LEU A 38 -9.11 1.49 -8.97
N PHE A 39 -10.13 0.93 -8.33
CA PHE A 39 -11.26 0.31 -9.01
C PHE A 39 -12.06 1.33 -9.82
N ARG A 40 -12.47 2.45 -9.21
CA ARG A 40 -13.17 3.54 -9.90
C ARG A 40 -12.38 4.05 -11.11
N GLY A 41 -11.08 4.25 -10.95
CA GLY A 41 -10.25 4.68 -12.07
C GLY A 41 -10.07 3.65 -13.18
N ARG A 42 -10.20 2.35 -12.89
CA ARG A 42 -10.28 1.30 -13.93
C ARG A 42 -11.62 1.37 -14.66
N LEU A 43 -12.72 1.63 -13.94
CA LEU A 43 -14.03 1.83 -14.56
C LEU A 43 -14.04 3.06 -15.46
N SER A 44 -13.56 4.22 -15.01
CA SER A 44 -13.43 5.41 -15.86
C SER A 44 -12.57 5.16 -17.09
N GLN A 45 -11.48 4.40 -16.96
CA GLN A 45 -10.68 4.01 -18.12
C GLN A 45 -11.48 3.17 -19.14
N ALA A 46 -12.31 2.24 -18.65
CA ALA A 46 -13.09 1.35 -19.50
C ALA A 46 -14.28 2.07 -20.17
N VAL A 47 -14.94 2.99 -19.45
CA VAL A 47 -16.17 3.67 -19.91
C VAL A 47 -15.85 4.92 -20.72
N GLU A 48 -14.89 5.74 -20.25
CA GLU A 48 -14.63 7.09 -20.78
C GLU A 48 -13.28 7.18 -21.50
N GLY A 49 -12.48 6.11 -21.48
CA GLY A 49 -11.09 6.12 -21.97
C GLY A 49 -10.13 6.92 -21.07
N GLN A 50 -10.63 7.51 -19.97
CA GLN A 50 -9.85 8.35 -19.05
C GLN A 50 -9.26 7.52 -17.91
N GLY A 51 -8.07 6.96 -18.13
CA GLY A 51 -7.35 6.19 -17.12
C GLY A 51 -6.57 7.03 -16.12
N LEU A 52 -6.27 6.43 -14.95
CA LEU A 52 -5.50 7.07 -13.87
C LEU A 52 -4.03 7.37 -14.23
N GLY A 53 -3.48 6.79 -15.31
CA GLY A 53 -2.10 6.99 -15.72
C GLY A 53 -1.08 6.75 -14.59
N MET A 54 -0.27 7.77 -14.29
CA MET A 54 0.73 7.71 -13.22
C MET A 54 0.12 7.56 -11.82
N LYS A 55 -1.05 8.16 -11.57
CA LYS A 55 -1.75 8.05 -10.27
C LYS A 55 -2.10 6.59 -9.96
N GLY A 56 -2.50 5.82 -10.97
CA GLY A 56 -2.76 4.39 -10.82
C GLY A 56 -1.51 3.59 -10.42
N ARG A 57 -0.33 3.97 -10.90
CA ARG A 57 0.94 3.36 -10.50
C ARG A 57 1.30 3.70 -9.05
N VAL A 58 1.03 4.92 -8.61
CA VAL A 58 1.25 5.34 -7.21
C VAL A 58 0.32 4.57 -6.28
N LEU A 59 -0.99 4.53 -6.56
CA LEU A 59 -1.97 3.79 -5.77
C LEU A 59 -1.59 2.31 -5.58
N ARG A 60 -1.13 1.61 -6.63
CA ARG A 60 -0.67 0.21 -6.50
C ARG A 60 0.52 0.07 -5.56
N ARG A 61 1.49 0.98 -5.62
CA ARG A 61 2.66 0.95 -4.72
C ARG A 61 2.25 1.22 -3.27
N ASP A 62 1.33 2.15 -3.06
CA ASP A 62 0.90 2.48 -1.71
C ASP A 62 0.08 1.36 -1.09
N ILE A 63 -0.79 0.70 -1.85
CA ILE A 63 -1.50 -0.52 -1.40
C ILE A 63 -0.48 -1.59 -1.00
N ALA A 64 0.50 -1.89 -1.86
CA ALA A 64 1.53 -2.90 -1.56
C ALA A 64 2.35 -2.54 -0.30
N ARG A 65 2.62 -1.25 -0.05
CA ARG A 65 3.32 -0.80 1.15
C ARG A 65 2.47 -1.01 2.41
N LEU A 66 1.20 -0.62 2.37
CA LEU A 66 0.27 -0.81 3.48
C LEU A 66 0.13 -2.30 3.83
N GLU A 67 -0.04 -3.15 2.82
CA GLU A 67 -0.11 -4.61 2.99
C GLU A 67 1.18 -5.18 3.59
N THR A 68 2.34 -4.68 3.17
CA THR A 68 3.62 -5.09 3.74
C THR A 68 3.71 -4.73 5.22
N ILE A 69 3.34 -3.50 5.61
CA ILE A 69 3.36 -3.07 7.01
C ILE A 69 2.38 -3.88 7.85
N ILE A 70 1.17 -4.14 7.35
CA ILE A 70 0.18 -5.00 8.04
C ILE A 70 0.78 -6.39 8.30
N LYS A 71 1.47 -6.97 7.31
CA LYS A 71 2.11 -8.28 7.43
C LYS A 71 3.32 -8.27 8.37
N GLU A 72 4.09 -7.19 8.39
CA GLU A 72 5.18 -7.00 9.37
C GLU A 72 4.61 -6.99 10.79
N LYS A 73 3.53 -6.22 11.02
CA LYS A 73 2.87 -6.13 12.32
C LYS A 73 2.23 -7.45 12.77
N SER A 74 1.58 -8.18 11.87
CA SER A 74 0.99 -9.48 12.21
C SER A 74 2.05 -10.49 12.63
N ARG A 75 3.19 -10.54 11.92
CA ARG A 75 4.32 -11.42 12.25
C ARG A 75 4.97 -11.07 13.58
N SER A 76 5.11 -9.79 13.91
CA SER A 76 5.58 -9.37 15.23
C SER A 76 4.65 -9.88 16.34
N SER A 77 3.33 -9.79 16.14
CA SER A 77 2.35 -10.29 17.12
C SER A 77 2.29 -11.82 17.23
N GLU A 78 2.66 -12.55 16.17
CA GLU A 78 2.75 -14.02 16.16
C GLU A 78 4.05 -14.51 16.81
N SER A 79 5.15 -13.76 16.64
CA SER A 79 6.43 -14.08 17.29
C SER A 79 6.37 -13.95 18.82
N GLU A 80 5.54 -13.06 19.35
CA GLU A 80 5.31 -12.95 20.81
C GLU A 80 4.48 -14.12 21.37
N LYS A 81 3.62 -14.73 20.56
CA LYS A 81 2.76 -15.86 20.97
C LYS A 81 3.42 -17.23 20.85
N GLY A 82 4.52 -17.33 20.09
CA GLY A 82 5.29 -18.57 19.90
C GLY A 82 6.43 -18.78 20.88
N HIS A 83 6.56 -17.92 21.91
CA HIS A 83 7.58 -17.98 22.94
C HIS A 83 6.92 -18.04 24.33
N ALA A 84 5.96 -18.95 24.49
CA ALA A 84 5.32 -19.30 25.76
C ALA A 84 5.19 -20.82 25.85
#